data_AF-A0A9E0VIQ4-F1
#
_entry.id   AF-A0A9E0VIQ4-F1
#
_cell.length_a   1.000
_cell.length_b   1.000
_cell.length_c   1.000
_cell.angle_alpha   90.00
_cell.angle_beta   90.00
_cell.angle_gamma   90.00
#
_symmetry.space_group_name_H-M   'P 1'
#
loop_
_entity.id
_entity.type
_entity.pdbx_description
1 polymer ?
#
loop_
_entity_poly.entity_id
_entity_poly.type
_entity_poly.pdbx_seq_one_letter_code
_entity_poly.pdbx_strand_id
1 'polypeptide(L)'
;MGTKSIFAGTAVATGLLVLSGCFGGDDLIDPPDATIEETAQPIGDVVASIDDVGGSTGAIGARGFEGDEGRAAEKLFARRIGKRNFDWSSLFIANAEATSCALATTFGSCATHALTRTFGGCTVGGYAFSGTVAYNWAHGVASDTCALTSVGDYVTRIPNFSVSGRHGAVLTVSATGVDGQKLTYASGAGSNRVMTLESDGIRRLFTVSGTTLFDFTSETTSAMTVTGTNRGSRVLSGGVLRVTNNSTGVTCDLVPASVAWTTNCNCPTTGSWTGTCSNGVNTSLQHTGCGAAVFTLGSTTVDVSLDRCGL
;
A
#
# COMPACT_ATOMS: atom_id res chain seq x y z
N MET A 1 45.68 53.37 -29.68
CA MET A 1 44.78 52.54 -30.52
C MET A 1 45.13 51.09 -30.23
N GLY A 2 44.44 50.49 -29.27
CA GLY A 2 44.76 49.17 -28.71
C GLY A 2 43.52 48.29 -28.75
N THR A 3 43.72 47.08 -29.26
CA THR A 3 42.74 46.08 -29.65
C THR A 3 41.91 45.52 -28.49
N LYS A 4 40.62 45.35 -28.75
CA LYS A 4 39.65 44.59 -27.93
C LYS A 4 40.06 43.12 -27.84
N SER A 5 39.87 42.50 -26.68
CA SER A 5 39.73 41.05 -26.54
C SER A 5 38.63 40.76 -25.52
N ILE A 6 37.55 40.18 -26.04
CA ILE A 6 36.36 39.72 -25.34
C ILE A 6 36.61 38.24 -25.04
N PHE A 7 36.74 37.86 -23.77
CA PHE A 7 36.72 36.45 -23.38
C PHE A 7 35.27 36.03 -23.11
N ALA A 8 34.77 35.15 -23.99
CA ALA A 8 33.52 34.46 -23.84
C ALA A 8 33.65 33.37 -22.76
N GLY A 9 32.90 33.52 -21.66
CA GLY A 9 32.70 32.46 -20.68
C GLY A 9 31.59 31.53 -21.15
N THR A 10 31.96 30.32 -21.52
CA THR A 10 31.04 29.25 -21.90
C THR A 10 30.25 28.77 -20.67
N ALA A 11 28.97 29.12 -20.61
CA ALA A 11 28.03 28.54 -19.66
C ALA A 11 27.69 27.11 -20.13
N VAL A 12 28.17 26.11 -19.40
CA VAL A 12 27.72 24.72 -19.56
C VAL A 12 26.36 24.60 -18.89
N ALA A 13 25.30 24.81 -19.67
CA ALA A 13 23.94 24.46 -19.30
C ALA A 13 23.81 22.93 -19.36
N THR A 14 23.93 22.26 -18.22
CA THR A 14 23.57 20.85 -18.07
C THR A 14 22.06 20.73 -18.23
N GLY A 15 21.62 20.51 -19.46
CA GLY A 15 20.24 20.22 -19.81
C GLY A 15 19.82 18.90 -19.16
N LEU A 16 18.89 19.00 -18.22
CA LEU A 16 18.14 17.88 -17.68
C LEU A 16 17.35 17.26 -18.85
N LEU A 17 17.80 16.11 -19.33
CA LEU A 17 17.06 15.28 -20.28
C LEU A 17 15.78 14.79 -19.59
N VAL A 18 14.69 15.53 -19.82
CA VAL A 18 13.34 15.02 -19.62
C VAL A 18 13.13 13.93 -20.67
N LEU A 19 13.02 12.68 -20.23
CA LEU A 19 12.54 11.56 -21.03
C LEU A 19 11.07 11.81 -21.38
N SER A 20 10.81 12.64 -22.39
CA SER A 20 9.51 12.70 -23.06
C SER A 20 9.45 11.54 -24.07
N GLY A 21 8.94 10.41 -23.62
CA GLY A 21 8.46 9.36 -24.52
C GLY A 21 7.30 9.90 -25.34
N CYS A 22 7.52 10.13 -26.64
CA CYS A 22 6.47 10.42 -27.60
C CYS A 22 5.57 9.18 -27.78
N PHE A 23 4.39 9.19 -27.17
CA PHE A 23 3.24 8.44 -27.67
C PHE A 23 2.30 9.44 -28.34
N GLY A 24 2.34 9.48 -29.67
CA GLY A 24 1.33 10.14 -30.48
C GLY A 24 0.08 9.27 -30.56
N GLY A 25 -1.00 9.73 -29.94
CA GLY A 25 -2.31 9.10 -29.95
C GLY A 25 -3.22 9.86 -28.99
N ASP A 26 -4.05 10.74 -29.55
CA ASP A 26 -4.84 11.74 -28.84
C ASP A 26 -5.75 11.18 -27.72
N ASP A 27 -5.76 11.88 -26.58
CA ASP A 27 -6.83 11.98 -25.57
C ASP A 27 -7.20 10.79 -24.66
N LEU A 28 -6.33 9.80 -24.44
CA LEU A 28 -6.56 8.80 -23.39
C LEU A 28 -5.36 8.61 -22.44
N ILE A 29 -5.46 9.32 -21.31
CA ILE A 29 -4.91 8.95 -19.99
C ILE A 29 -3.40 9.06 -19.86
N ASP A 30 -2.93 10.26 -19.53
CA ASP A 30 -1.74 10.38 -18.68
C ASP A 30 -1.94 11.52 -17.67
N PRO A 31 -2.58 11.29 -16.51
CA PRO A 31 -2.44 12.21 -15.41
C PRO A 31 -1.02 12.01 -14.86
N PRO A 32 -0.11 13.00 -14.96
CA PRO A 32 1.24 12.92 -14.39
C PRO A 32 1.24 12.58 -12.90
N ASP A 33 0.11 12.77 -12.22
CA ASP A 33 -0.12 12.50 -10.80
C ASP A 33 -0.35 11.01 -10.46
N ALA A 34 -0.53 10.13 -11.45
CA ALA A 34 -0.74 8.71 -11.19
C ALA A 34 0.49 8.04 -10.55
N THR A 35 1.70 8.54 -10.81
CA THR A 35 2.92 7.95 -10.26
C THR A 35 3.15 8.31 -8.79
N ILE A 36 2.80 9.54 -8.41
CA ILE A 36 2.96 10.03 -7.03
C ILE A 36 1.99 9.32 -6.09
N GLU A 37 0.73 9.13 -6.48
CA GLU A 37 -0.25 8.44 -5.64
C GLU A 37 0.07 6.96 -5.45
N GLU A 38 0.52 6.26 -6.50
CA GLU A 38 0.89 4.84 -6.36
C GLU A 38 2.15 4.63 -5.53
N THR A 39 3.05 5.62 -5.49
CA THR A 39 4.24 5.57 -4.63
C THR A 39 3.85 5.54 -3.14
N ALA A 40 2.68 6.09 -2.78
CA ALA A 40 2.14 6.04 -1.42
C ALA A 40 1.44 4.72 -1.07
N GLN A 41 0.94 3.97 -2.06
CA GLN A 41 0.16 2.74 -1.79
C GLN A 41 0.94 1.63 -1.05
N PRO A 42 2.24 1.41 -1.32
CA PRO A 42 3.03 0.48 -0.52
C PRO A 42 3.10 0.83 0.98
N ILE A 43 3.04 2.13 1.34
CA ILE A 43 2.91 2.54 2.76
C ILE A 43 1.57 2.06 3.31
N GLY A 44 0.48 2.27 2.56
CA GLY A 44 -0.86 1.76 2.89
C GLY A 44 -0.88 0.26 3.13
N ASP A 45 -0.20 -0.51 2.29
CA ASP A 45 -0.10 -1.96 2.43
C ASP A 45 0.63 -2.39 3.69
N VAL A 46 1.73 -1.73 4.02
CA VAL A 46 2.50 -1.95 5.24
C VAL A 46 1.65 -1.65 6.47
N VAL A 47 1.05 -0.47 6.55
CA VAL A 47 0.31 -0.08 7.75
C VAL A 47 -0.98 -0.90 7.94
N ALA A 48 -1.69 -1.23 6.86
CA ALA A 48 -2.86 -2.12 6.96
C ALA A 48 -2.44 -3.54 7.38
N SER A 49 -1.29 -4.04 6.90
CA SER A 49 -0.81 -5.38 7.27
C SER A 49 -0.50 -5.52 8.75
N ILE A 50 0.03 -4.47 9.40
CA ILE A 50 0.29 -4.48 10.84
C ILE A 50 -1.00 -4.68 11.62
N ASP A 51 -2.11 -4.13 11.13
CA ASP A 51 -3.41 -4.30 11.75
C ASP A 51 -3.98 -5.70 11.56
N ASP A 52 -3.91 -6.25 10.34
CA ASP A 52 -4.30 -7.64 10.06
C ASP A 52 -3.55 -8.64 10.94
N VAL A 53 -2.24 -8.43 11.08
CA VAL A 53 -1.32 -9.35 11.75
C VAL A 53 -1.35 -9.16 13.28
N GLY A 54 -1.70 -7.97 13.75
CA GLY A 54 -1.79 -7.61 15.16
C GLY A 54 -3.09 -8.02 15.85
N GLY A 55 -3.89 -8.92 15.25
CA GLY A 55 -5.09 -9.50 15.87
C GLY A 55 -6.36 -8.66 15.74
N SER A 56 -6.43 -7.71 14.80
CA SER A 56 -7.72 -7.14 14.40
C SER A 56 -8.39 -8.10 13.41
N THR A 57 -9.73 -8.08 13.31
CA THR A 57 -10.50 -8.96 12.41
C THR A 57 -10.30 -8.67 10.91
N GLY A 58 -9.23 -7.96 10.53
CA GLY A 58 -8.71 -7.87 9.16
C GLY A 58 -9.78 -7.52 8.12
N ALA A 59 -10.53 -6.44 8.35
CA ALA A 59 -11.21 -5.80 7.25
C ALA A 59 -10.10 -5.27 6.32
N ILE A 60 -9.96 -5.89 5.13
CA ILE A 60 -9.42 -5.11 4.01
C ILE A 60 -10.46 -4.03 3.84
N GLY A 61 -10.12 -2.83 4.25
CA GLY A 61 -10.97 -1.66 4.09
C GLY A 61 -11.10 -1.40 2.60
N ALA A 62 -11.96 -2.14 1.91
CA ALA A 62 -12.78 -1.50 0.90
C ALA A 62 -13.54 -0.46 1.71
N ARG A 63 -13.08 0.80 1.69
CA ARG A 63 -13.90 1.90 2.20
C ARG A 63 -15.31 1.62 1.71
N GLY A 64 -16.25 1.49 2.65
CA GLY A 64 -17.63 1.20 2.31
C GLY A 64 -18.02 2.08 1.13
N PHE A 65 -18.65 1.49 0.12
CA PHE A 65 -19.30 2.22 -0.97
C PHE A 65 -20.43 3.14 -0.45
N GLU A 66 -20.64 3.17 0.86
CA GLU A 66 -21.70 3.87 1.56
C GLU A 66 -21.23 5.26 2.02
N GLY A 67 -21.72 6.26 1.30
CA GLY A 67 -21.69 7.65 1.71
C GLY A 67 -21.69 8.57 0.50
N ASP A 68 -22.61 9.53 0.48
CA ASP A 68 -22.87 10.53 -0.58
C ASP A 68 -21.66 11.40 -1.02
N GLU A 69 -20.45 11.11 -0.56
CA GLU A 69 -19.19 11.50 -1.18
C GLU A 69 -18.75 10.53 -2.30
N GLY A 70 -19.72 9.98 -3.04
CA GLY A 70 -19.62 8.93 -4.07
C GLY A 70 -18.70 9.20 -5.27
N ARG A 71 -17.78 10.17 -5.17
CA ARG A 71 -16.68 10.40 -6.11
C ARG A 71 -15.32 9.94 -5.59
N ALA A 72 -15.17 9.59 -4.32
CA ALA A 72 -13.86 9.23 -3.73
C ALA A 72 -13.51 7.73 -3.84
N ALA A 73 -14.49 6.83 -3.73
CA ALA A 73 -14.25 5.38 -3.80
C ALA A 73 -14.14 4.84 -5.25
N GLU A 74 -14.71 5.55 -6.24
CA GLU A 74 -14.46 5.27 -7.67
C GLU A 74 -12.99 5.57 -8.09
N LYS A 75 -12.16 6.17 -7.23
CA LYS A 75 -10.88 6.78 -7.66
C LYS A 75 -9.70 5.84 -7.86
N LEU A 76 -9.74 4.58 -7.44
CA LEU A 76 -8.50 3.77 -7.43
C LEU A 76 -8.42 2.82 -8.62
N PHE A 77 -9.48 2.03 -8.87
CA PHE A 77 -9.53 1.17 -10.05
C PHE A 77 -10.22 1.82 -11.27
N ALA A 78 -11.27 2.63 -11.06
CA ALA A 78 -12.00 3.25 -12.17
C ALA A 78 -11.32 4.53 -12.69
N ARG A 79 -10.36 5.13 -11.97
CA ARG A 79 -9.61 6.31 -12.45
C ARG A 79 -8.75 6.03 -13.68
N ARG A 80 -8.26 4.79 -13.83
CA ARG A 80 -7.43 4.36 -14.96
C ARG A 80 -8.22 3.73 -16.09
N ILE A 81 -9.52 3.50 -15.89
CA ILE A 81 -10.43 2.99 -16.91
C ILE A 81 -11.20 4.21 -17.41
N GLY A 82 -10.94 4.64 -18.66
CA GLY A 82 -11.49 5.88 -19.22
C GLY A 82 -12.97 6.08 -18.86
N LYS A 83 -13.29 7.24 -18.29
CA LYS A 83 -14.65 7.61 -17.87
C LYS A 83 -15.60 7.47 -19.06
N ARG A 84 -16.40 6.41 -19.13
CA ARG A 84 -17.59 6.39 -19.98
C ARG A 84 -18.78 6.93 -19.19
N ASN A 85 -19.67 7.55 -19.94
CA ASN A 85 -20.92 8.15 -19.49
C ASN A 85 -21.59 7.32 -18.39
N PHE A 86 -21.92 8.03 -17.30
CA PHE A 86 -22.72 7.60 -16.16
C PHE A 86 -23.73 6.51 -16.52
N ASP A 87 -23.44 5.28 -16.11
CA ASP A 87 -24.34 4.15 -16.29
C ASP A 87 -25.25 4.06 -15.07
N TRP A 88 -26.50 4.48 -15.21
CA TRP A 88 -27.51 4.46 -14.16
C TRP A 88 -27.72 3.08 -13.53
N SER A 89 -27.30 1.99 -14.18
CA SER A 89 -27.36 0.65 -13.59
C SER A 89 -26.40 0.44 -12.41
N SER A 90 -25.34 1.25 -12.27
CA SER A 90 -24.40 1.16 -11.12
C SER A 90 -25.01 1.62 -9.79
N LEU A 91 -26.02 2.50 -9.84
CA LEU A 91 -26.78 2.97 -8.67
C LEU A 91 -27.73 1.90 -8.09
N PHE A 92 -27.98 0.82 -8.83
CA PHE A 92 -28.87 -0.28 -8.44
C PHE A 92 -28.13 -1.59 -8.19
N ILE A 93 -26.79 -1.58 -8.11
CA ILE A 93 -26.03 -2.76 -7.67
C ILE A 93 -26.43 -3.01 -6.22
N ALA A 94 -27.15 -4.10 -5.99
CA ALA A 94 -27.59 -4.48 -4.66
C ALA A 94 -26.38 -4.71 -3.76
N ASN A 95 -26.40 -4.12 -2.55
CA ASN A 95 -25.45 -4.35 -1.45
C ASN A 95 -25.19 -5.85 -1.13
N ALA A 96 -26.00 -6.76 -1.68
CA ALA A 96 -25.83 -8.20 -1.64
C ALA A 96 -24.55 -8.73 -2.34
N GLU A 97 -23.96 -8.02 -3.31
CA GLU A 97 -22.74 -8.52 -3.98
C GLU A 97 -21.48 -8.36 -3.13
N ALA A 98 -21.32 -7.22 -2.44
CA ALA A 98 -20.26 -7.00 -1.46
C ALA A 98 -20.37 -7.96 -0.26
N THR A 99 -21.58 -8.44 0.02
CA THR A 99 -21.86 -9.39 1.08
C THR A 99 -21.19 -10.74 0.82
N SER A 100 -20.99 -11.18 -0.42
CA SER A 100 -20.25 -12.42 -0.72
C SER A 100 -18.74 -12.27 -0.47
N CYS A 101 -18.14 -11.13 -0.81
CA CYS A 101 -16.73 -10.83 -0.53
C CYS A 101 -16.44 -10.37 0.90
N ALA A 102 -17.46 -9.97 1.66
CA ALA A 102 -17.35 -9.59 3.07
C ALA A 102 -17.72 -10.75 4.00
N LEU A 103 -18.67 -11.62 3.62
CA LEU A 103 -19.17 -12.73 4.44
C LEU A 103 -18.66 -14.11 4.04
N ALA A 104 -18.23 -14.37 2.79
CA ALA A 104 -17.55 -15.63 2.45
C ALA A 104 -16.06 -15.64 2.83
N THR A 105 -15.53 -14.50 3.30
CA THR A 105 -14.10 -14.24 3.57
C THR A 105 -13.79 -14.11 5.05
N THR A 106 -14.47 -14.87 5.92
CA THR A 106 -13.93 -15.03 7.27
C THR A 106 -12.53 -15.61 7.13
N PHE A 107 -11.57 -15.03 7.85
CA PHE A 107 -10.30 -15.68 8.11
C PHE A 107 -10.62 -17.14 8.48
N GLY A 108 -9.99 -18.11 7.81
CA GLY A 108 -10.16 -19.51 8.19
C GLY A 108 -9.91 -19.68 9.69
N SER A 109 -10.45 -20.74 10.30
CA SER A 109 -10.03 -21.06 11.67
C SER A 109 -8.51 -21.26 11.67
N CYS A 110 -7.83 -20.70 12.68
CA CYS A 110 -6.43 -21.00 12.88
C CYS A 110 -6.26 -22.51 12.98
N ALA A 111 -5.47 -23.10 12.10
CA ALA A 111 -5.22 -24.53 12.08
C ALA A 111 -3.73 -24.75 11.86
N THR A 112 -3.08 -25.49 12.74
CA THR A 112 -1.65 -25.81 12.63
C THR A 112 -0.78 -24.54 12.51
N HIS A 113 -1.06 -23.54 13.35
CA HIS A 113 -0.39 -22.23 13.31
C HIS A 113 -0.49 -21.49 11.97
N ALA A 114 -1.49 -21.79 11.15
CA ALA A 114 -1.68 -21.13 9.86
C ALA A 114 -3.11 -20.66 9.70
N LEU A 115 -3.25 -19.60 8.91
CA LEU A 115 -4.52 -19.03 8.51
C LEU A 115 -4.38 -18.55 7.08
N THR A 116 -5.23 -19.05 6.19
CA THR A 116 -5.30 -18.54 4.82
C THR A 116 -6.61 -17.82 4.59
N ARG A 117 -6.52 -16.58 4.10
CA ARG A 117 -7.65 -15.87 3.52
C ARG A 117 -7.70 -16.19 2.03
N THR A 118 -8.81 -16.76 1.57
CA THR A 118 -9.04 -17.05 0.15
C THR A 118 -10.08 -16.08 -0.40
N PHE A 119 -9.79 -15.42 -1.52
CA PHE A 119 -10.73 -14.48 -2.14
C PHE A 119 -11.80 -15.18 -3.00
N GLY A 120 -11.57 -16.45 -3.38
CA GLY A 120 -12.60 -17.32 -3.93
C GLY A 120 -13.23 -16.89 -5.26
N GLY A 121 -12.65 -15.92 -5.98
CA GLY A 121 -13.27 -15.38 -7.20
C GLY A 121 -14.42 -14.41 -6.92
N CYS A 122 -14.54 -13.90 -5.69
CA CYS A 122 -15.66 -13.07 -5.30
C CYS A 122 -15.64 -11.71 -6.04
N THR A 123 -16.81 -11.10 -6.26
CA THR A 123 -16.92 -9.83 -6.99
C THR A 123 -17.44 -8.69 -6.12
N VAL A 124 -16.76 -7.54 -6.12
CA VAL A 124 -17.23 -6.29 -5.49
C VAL A 124 -17.22 -5.17 -6.53
N GLY A 125 -18.35 -4.51 -6.76
CA GLY A 125 -18.41 -3.34 -7.64
C GLY A 125 -17.92 -3.61 -9.07
N GLY A 126 -18.09 -4.83 -9.58
CA GLY A 126 -17.60 -5.25 -10.89
C GLY A 126 -16.12 -5.63 -10.97
N TYR A 127 -15.42 -5.71 -9.83
CA TYR A 127 -14.05 -6.21 -9.72
C TYR A 127 -14.06 -7.62 -9.14
N ALA A 128 -13.39 -8.58 -9.80
CA ALA A 128 -13.25 -9.95 -9.31
C ALA A 128 -11.93 -10.13 -8.57
N PHE A 129 -12.00 -10.66 -7.35
CA PHE A 129 -10.87 -10.92 -6.47
C PHE A 129 -10.54 -12.41 -6.48
N SER A 130 -9.28 -12.77 -6.69
CA SER A 130 -8.82 -14.16 -6.69
C SER A 130 -7.49 -14.33 -5.98
N GLY A 131 -7.14 -15.57 -5.64
CA GLY A 131 -5.91 -15.88 -4.90
C GLY A 131 -6.10 -15.86 -3.38
N THR A 132 -4.99 -15.67 -2.66
CA THR A 132 -4.92 -15.88 -1.21
C THR A 132 -4.02 -14.87 -0.49
N VAL A 133 -4.23 -14.72 0.82
CA VAL A 133 -3.22 -14.19 1.74
C VAL A 133 -2.98 -15.23 2.82
N ALA A 134 -1.77 -15.77 2.88
CA ALA A 134 -1.39 -16.75 3.89
C ALA A 134 -0.75 -16.04 5.09
N TYR A 135 -1.11 -16.48 6.28
CA TYR A 135 -0.53 -16.07 7.55
C TYR A 135 0.00 -17.31 8.26
N ASN A 136 1.28 -17.30 8.61
CA ASN A 136 1.93 -18.42 9.30
C ASN A 136 2.53 -17.92 10.60
N TRP A 137 2.06 -18.46 11.72
CA TRP A 137 2.60 -18.21 13.05
C TRP A 137 3.67 -19.24 13.36
N ALA A 138 4.73 -18.79 14.01
CA ALA A 138 5.75 -19.66 14.54
C ALA A 138 5.81 -19.54 16.07
N HIS A 139 6.11 -20.67 16.72
CA HIS A 139 6.40 -20.80 18.15
C HIS A 139 5.22 -20.66 19.14
N GLY A 140 3.97 -20.88 18.71
CA GLY A 140 2.81 -20.92 19.62
C GLY A 140 2.71 -22.22 20.43
N VAL A 141 2.52 -22.13 21.74
CA VAL A 141 2.44 -23.29 22.68
C VAL A 141 1.11 -24.07 22.62
N ALA A 142 0.17 -23.65 21.77
CA ALA A 142 -1.08 -24.35 21.48
C ALA A 142 -1.45 -24.16 20.00
N SER A 143 -1.75 -25.24 19.30
CA SER A 143 -1.79 -25.39 17.84
C SER A 143 -2.77 -24.50 17.06
N ASP A 144 -3.73 -23.85 17.73
CA ASP A 144 -4.95 -23.36 17.06
C ASP A 144 -5.39 -21.93 17.49
N THR A 145 -4.53 -21.15 18.14
CA THR A 145 -4.90 -19.80 18.62
C THR A 145 -4.37 -18.65 17.77
N CYS A 146 -3.41 -18.90 16.86
CA CYS A 146 -2.78 -17.90 15.98
C CYS A 146 -2.45 -16.60 16.75
N ALA A 147 -1.82 -16.77 17.89
CA ALA A 147 -1.47 -15.70 18.81
C ALA A 147 0.03 -15.64 19.01
N LEU A 148 0.56 -14.41 19.06
CA LEU A 148 1.92 -14.16 19.48
C LEU A 148 1.90 -14.00 21.01
N THR A 149 2.36 -15.00 21.76
CA THR A 149 2.25 -15.06 23.22
C THR A 149 3.58 -14.85 23.95
N SER A 150 4.69 -15.22 23.31
CA SER A 150 6.03 -15.21 23.88
C SER A 150 6.99 -14.39 23.03
N VAL A 151 7.99 -13.80 23.68
CA VAL A 151 9.09 -13.13 22.96
C VAL A 151 9.76 -14.14 22.04
N GLY A 152 9.99 -13.76 20.79
CA GLY A 152 10.47 -14.62 19.71
C GLY A 152 9.35 -15.21 18.84
N ASP A 153 8.09 -15.22 19.28
CA ASP A 153 6.96 -15.58 18.43
C ASP A 153 6.87 -14.59 17.27
N TYR A 154 6.60 -15.11 16.08
CA TYR A 154 6.38 -14.28 14.90
C TYR A 154 5.25 -14.80 14.04
N VAL A 155 4.80 -13.94 13.15
CA VAL A 155 3.82 -14.26 12.13
C VAL A 155 4.26 -13.63 10.82
N THR A 156 4.20 -14.42 9.76
CA THR A 156 4.46 -13.97 8.40
C THR A 156 3.13 -13.71 7.69
N ARG A 157 3.11 -12.76 6.74
CA ARG A 157 2.00 -12.47 5.86
C ARG A 157 2.49 -12.52 4.42
N ILE A 158 2.00 -13.50 3.68
CA ILE A 158 2.42 -13.83 2.32
C ILE A 158 1.20 -13.60 1.39
N PRO A 159 1.01 -12.37 0.86
CA PRO A 159 -0.04 -12.13 -0.13
C PRO A 159 0.32 -12.80 -1.46
N ASN A 160 -0.69 -13.33 -2.13
CA ASN A 160 -0.64 -13.79 -3.51
C ASN A 160 -2.06 -13.72 -4.09
N PHE A 161 -2.51 -12.52 -4.42
CA PHE A 161 -3.86 -12.29 -4.90
C PHE A 161 -3.89 -11.33 -6.07
N SER A 162 -4.99 -11.36 -6.81
CA SER A 162 -5.25 -10.44 -7.90
C SER A 162 -6.67 -9.87 -7.84
N VAL A 163 -6.80 -8.66 -8.38
CA VAL A 163 -8.07 -7.96 -8.57
C VAL A 163 -8.18 -7.66 -10.05
N SER A 164 -9.07 -8.36 -10.74
CA SER A 164 -9.37 -8.12 -12.16
C SER A 164 -10.58 -7.21 -12.29
N GLY A 165 -10.44 -6.14 -13.05
CA GLY A 165 -11.51 -5.21 -13.40
C GLY A 165 -11.89 -5.29 -14.89
N ARG A 166 -12.67 -4.31 -15.33
CA ARG A 166 -13.07 -4.17 -16.74
C ARG A 166 -11.84 -3.90 -17.63
N HIS A 167 -11.99 -4.12 -18.94
CA HIS A 167 -10.97 -3.81 -19.97
C HIS A 167 -9.61 -4.48 -19.76
N GLY A 168 -9.59 -5.67 -19.14
CA GLY A 168 -8.35 -6.39 -18.86
C GLY A 168 -7.45 -5.69 -17.85
N ALA A 169 -8.01 -4.84 -16.98
CA ALA A 169 -7.31 -4.27 -15.85
C ALA A 169 -7.06 -5.35 -14.80
N VAL A 170 -5.82 -5.50 -14.34
CA VAL A 170 -5.44 -6.49 -13.32
C VAL A 170 -4.43 -5.87 -12.37
N LEU A 171 -4.79 -5.77 -11.09
CA LEU A 171 -3.85 -5.54 -9.99
C LEU A 171 -3.43 -6.89 -9.42
N THR A 172 -2.14 -7.12 -9.29
CA THR A 172 -1.58 -8.28 -8.59
C THR A 172 -0.77 -7.80 -7.40
N VAL A 173 -0.96 -8.47 -6.26
CA VAL A 173 -0.17 -8.23 -5.04
C VAL A 173 0.41 -9.56 -4.59
N SER A 174 1.74 -9.64 -4.57
CA SER A 174 2.47 -10.87 -4.28
C SER A 174 3.69 -10.62 -3.39
N ALA A 175 3.98 -11.52 -2.46
CA ALA A 175 5.30 -11.57 -1.82
C ALA A 175 6.38 -11.88 -2.85
N THR A 176 7.54 -11.21 -2.75
CA THR A 176 8.73 -11.50 -3.57
C THR A 176 9.77 -12.33 -2.83
N GLY A 177 9.77 -12.26 -1.50
CA GLY A 177 10.59 -13.10 -0.65
C GLY A 177 9.83 -14.29 -0.06
N VAL A 178 10.43 -14.92 0.94
CA VAL A 178 9.90 -16.11 1.63
C VAL A 178 8.79 -15.73 2.62
N ASP A 179 9.00 -14.66 3.38
CA ASP A 179 8.12 -14.27 4.49
C ASP A 179 7.05 -13.25 4.06
N GLY A 180 7.30 -12.49 2.99
CA GLY A 180 6.52 -11.33 2.60
C GLY A 180 6.70 -10.22 3.63
N GLN A 181 5.87 -10.24 4.68
CA GLN A 181 5.97 -9.35 5.85
C GLN A 181 6.01 -10.18 7.13
N LYS A 182 6.93 -9.92 8.04
CA LYS A 182 7.10 -10.64 9.30
C LYS A 182 6.97 -9.68 10.49
N LEU A 183 6.02 -9.96 11.37
CA LEU A 183 5.87 -9.26 12.65
C LEU A 183 6.34 -10.18 13.79
N THR A 184 7.36 -9.75 14.53
CA THR A 184 7.97 -10.54 15.61
C THR A 184 7.75 -9.89 16.96
N TYR A 185 7.37 -10.66 17.98
CA TYR A 185 7.31 -10.18 19.35
C TYR A 185 8.73 -10.04 19.92
N ALA A 186 9.23 -8.82 19.98
CA ALA A 186 10.63 -8.56 20.34
C ALA A 186 10.86 -8.43 21.86
N SER A 187 10.00 -7.70 22.58
CA SER A 187 10.16 -7.48 24.02
C SER A 187 8.93 -6.85 24.67
N GLY A 188 8.95 -6.71 26.00
CA GLY A 188 7.87 -6.08 26.78
C GLY A 188 6.77 -7.06 27.17
N ALA A 189 5.67 -6.52 27.70
CA ALA A 189 4.45 -7.26 28.06
C ALA A 189 3.27 -6.28 28.19
N GLY A 190 2.04 -6.80 28.08
CA GLY A 190 0.82 -5.97 28.17
C GLY A 190 0.90 -4.77 27.22
N SER A 191 0.41 -3.60 27.63
CA SER A 191 0.42 -2.38 26.81
C SER A 191 1.81 -1.91 26.34
N ASN A 192 2.89 -2.38 26.98
CA ASN A 192 4.27 -2.03 26.65
C ASN A 192 4.92 -3.03 25.70
N ARG A 193 4.11 -3.89 25.05
CA ARG A 193 4.57 -4.84 24.04
C ARG A 193 5.27 -4.11 22.90
N VAL A 194 6.44 -4.63 22.53
CA VAL A 194 7.25 -4.17 21.41
C VAL A 194 7.35 -5.31 20.39
N MET A 195 7.04 -4.98 19.14
CA MET A 195 7.16 -5.87 18.00
C MET A 195 8.10 -5.24 16.97
N THR A 196 8.77 -6.08 16.19
CA THR A 196 9.55 -5.65 15.03
C THR A 196 8.86 -6.08 13.76
N LEU A 197 8.77 -5.17 12.80
CA LEU A 197 8.26 -5.43 11.47
C LEU A 197 9.42 -5.47 10.47
N GLU A 198 9.50 -6.58 9.76
CA GLU A 198 10.40 -6.79 8.62
C GLU A 198 9.57 -7.17 7.40
N SER A 199 10.09 -6.91 6.21
CA SER A 199 9.48 -7.26 4.92
C SER A 199 10.58 -7.61 3.94
N ASP A 200 10.56 -8.83 3.41
CA ASP A 200 11.50 -9.28 2.36
C ASP A 200 10.92 -9.10 0.94
N GLY A 201 9.77 -8.45 0.86
CA GLY A 201 9.31 -7.76 -0.32
C GLY A 201 7.86 -8.08 -0.68
N ILE A 202 7.08 -7.03 -0.94
CA ILE A 202 5.72 -7.12 -1.48
C ILE A 202 5.68 -6.35 -2.79
N ARG A 203 5.35 -7.03 -3.89
CA ARG A 203 5.19 -6.42 -5.21
C ARG A 203 3.72 -6.12 -5.50
N ARG A 204 3.45 -4.90 -5.96
CA ARG A 204 2.18 -4.45 -6.54
C ARG A 204 2.40 -4.18 -8.02
N LEU A 205 1.71 -4.93 -8.87
CA LEU A 205 1.76 -4.79 -10.32
C LEU A 205 0.36 -4.49 -10.85
N PHE A 206 0.20 -3.38 -11.56
CA PHE A 206 -1.05 -3.07 -12.25
C PHE A 206 -0.86 -3.02 -13.75
N THR A 207 -1.66 -3.81 -14.45
CA THR A 207 -1.68 -3.89 -15.91
C THR A 207 -3.07 -3.59 -16.45
N VAL A 208 -3.14 -3.03 -17.65
CA VAL A 208 -4.39 -2.86 -18.40
C VAL A 208 -4.16 -3.37 -19.82
N SER A 209 -4.90 -4.42 -20.21
CA SER A 209 -4.75 -5.04 -21.53
C SER A 209 -3.29 -5.45 -21.86
N GLY A 210 -2.54 -5.89 -20.84
CA GLY A 210 -1.13 -6.30 -20.95
C GLY A 210 -0.11 -5.17 -20.77
N THR A 211 -0.52 -3.90 -20.81
CA THR A 211 0.38 -2.77 -20.55
C THR A 211 0.53 -2.52 -19.06
N THR A 212 1.78 -2.49 -18.57
CA THR A 212 2.07 -2.16 -17.17
C THR A 212 1.93 -0.66 -16.94
N LEU A 213 1.07 -0.26 -16.00
CA LEU A 213 0.92 1.14 -15.62
C LEU A 213 1.68 1.48 -14.34
N PHE A 214 1.86 0.51 -13.45
CA PHE A 214 2.81 0.63 -12.36
C PHE A 214 3.28 -0.74 -11.89
N ASP A 215 4.48 -0.75 -11.33
CA ASP A 215 5.12 -1.93 -10.78
C ASP A 215 6.03 -1.49 -9.63
N PHE A 216 5.59 -1.72 -8.39
CA PHE A 216 6.31 -1.31 -7.20
C PHE A 216 6.61 -2.51 -6.32
N THR A 217 7.79 -2.56 -5.73
CA THR A 217 8.14 -3.51 -4.66
C THR A 217 8.44 -2.74 -3.39
N SER A 218 7.92 -3.18 -2.24
CA SER A 218 8.29 -2.63 -0.94
C SER A 218 8.93 -3.66 -0.02
N GLU A 219 10.06 -3.30 0.57
CA GLU A 219 10.85 -4.15 1.48
C GLU A 219 11.39 -3.31 2.65
N THR A 220 11.69 -3.93 3.78
CA THR A 220 12.40 -3.23 4.86
C THR A 220 13.89 -3.41 4.70
N THR A 221 14.66 -2.32 4.74
CA THR A 221 16.13 -2.39 4.80
C THR A 221 16.64 -2.34 6.24
N SER A 222 15.78 -1.92 7.17
CA SER A 222 15.96 -2.09 8.62
C SER A 222 14.61 -2.25 9.29
N ALA A 223 14.55 -3.12 10.31
CA ALA A 223 13.31 -3.45 11.00
C ALA A 223 12.66 -2.21 11.63
N MET A 224 11.36 -2.06 11.42
CA MET A 224 10.58 -0.99 12.03
C MET A 224 10.02 -1.44 13.38
N THR A 225 9.87 -0.52 14.33
CA THR A 225 9.36 -0.83 15.67
C THR A 225 7.88 -0.54 15.77
N VAL A 226 7.11 -1.52 16.22
CA VAL A 226 5.69 -1.38 16.55
C VAL A 226 5.51 -1.53 18.05
N THR A 227 5.02 -0.49 18.72
CA THR A 227 4.68 -0.53 20.15
C THR A 227 3.18 -0.57 20.36
N GLY A 228 2.74 -1.18 21.46
CA GLY A 228 1.33 -1.28 21.83
C GLY A 228 0.71 -2.62 21.42
N THR A 229 -0.33 -3.04 22.13
CA THR A 229 -1.00 -4.34 21.92
C THR A 229 -2.27 -4.25 21.10
N ASN A 230 -2.97 -3.13 21.20
CA ASN A 230 -4.27 -2.96 20.60
C ASN A 230 -4.18 -1.85 19.57
N ARG A 231 -5.06 -1.89 18.58
CA ARG A 231 -5.13 -0.89 17.51
C ARG A 231 -5.10 0.55 18.06
N GLY A 232 -5.93 0.89 19.04
CA GLY A 232 -6.00 2.27 19.59
C GLY A 232 -4.77 2.76 20.36
N SER A 233 -3.79 1.90 20.66
CA SER A 233 -2.52 2.28 21.31
C SER A 233 -1.31 1.89 20.47
N ARG A 234 -1.51 1.47 19.22
CA ARG A 234 -0.44 1.02 18.34
C ARG A 234 0.28 2.21 17.73
N VAL A 235 1.61 2.18 17.78
CA VAL A 235 2.49 3.18 17.17
C VAL A 235 3.60 2.47 16.40
N LEU A 236 3.85 2.91 15.18
CA LEU A 236 4.95 2.47 14.32
C LEU A 236 5.99 3.60 14.21
N SER A 237 7.26 3.26 14.41
CA SER A 237 8.38 4.21 14.32
C SER A 237 9.71 3.53 13.99
N GLY A 238 10.65 4.32 13.48
CA GLY A 238 12.01 3.87 13.17
C GLY A 238 12.07 2.84 12.04
N GLY A 239 13.25 2.26 11.83
CA GLY A 239 13.50 1.39 10.67
C GLY A 239 13.39 2.14 9.34
N VAL A 240 13.40 1.39 8.23
CA VAL A 240 13.33 1.95 6.88
C VAL A 240 12.52 1.00 6.00
N LEU A 241 11.50 1.56 5.34
CA LEU A 241 10.78 0.95 4.23
C LEU A 241 11.36 1.48 2.92
N ARG A 242 11.93 0.60 2.11
CA ARG A 242 12.30 0.89 0.74
C ARG A 242 11.13 0.60 -0.19
N VAL A 243 10.79 1.56 -1.03
CA VAL A 243 9.84 1.39 -2.14
C VAL A 243 10.60 1.53 -3.45
N THR A 244 10.61 0.47 -4.25
CA THR A 244 11.27 0.41 -5.56
C THR A 244 10.23 0.51 -6.65
N ASN A 245 10.35 1.49 -7.53
CA ASN A 245 9.64 1.49 -8.82
C ASN A 245 10.40 0.54 -9.76
N ASN A 246 9.87 -0.65 -10.00
CA ASN A 246 10.53 -1.68 -10.81
C ASN A 246 10.65 -1.28 -12.27
N SER A 247 9.79 -0.37 -12.75
CA SER A 247 9.85 0.14 -14.13
C SER A 247 10.97 1.14 -14.35
N THR A 248 11.37 1.91 -13.33
CA THR A 248 12.40 2.95 -13.45
C THR A 248 13.70 2.64 -12.69
N GLY A 249 13.67 1.67 -11.77
CA GLY A 249 14.77 1.37 -10.85
C GLY A 249 14.95 2.41 -9.73
N VAL A 250 14.09 3.44 -9.64
CA VAL A 250 14.16 4.44 -8.57
C VAL A 250 13.68 3.81 -7.27
N THR A 251 14.46 4.00 -6.20
CA THR A 251 14.14 3.52 -4.85
C THR A 251 13.91 4.71 -3.93
N CYS A 252 12.91 4.66 -3.06
CA CYS A 252 12.65 5.66 -2.02
C CYS A 252 12.72 5.00 -0.65
N ASP A 253 13.63 5.48 0.20
CA ASP A 253 13.82 4.96 1.56
C ASP A 253 13.05 5.86 2.53
N LEU A 254 12.00 5.32 3.13
CA LEU A 254 11.01 6.01 3.96
C LEU A 254 11.11 5.55 5.41
N VAL A 255 11.15 6.49 6.34
CA VAL A 255 11.23 6.26 7.79
C VAL A 255 9.93 6.71 8.46
N PRO A 256 9.20 5.82 9.15
CA PRO A 256 8.01 6.20 9.89
C PRO A 256 8.37 6.93 11.20
N ALA A 257 7.58 7.95 11.52
CA ALA A 257 7.66 8.74 12.74
C ALA A 257 6.27 8.84 13.41
N SER A 258 6.13 8.15 14.55
CA SER A 258 4.93 8.18 15.39
C SER A 258 3.63 7.91 14.64
N VAL A 259 3.67 6.96 13.70
CA VAL A 259 2.51 6.54 12.89
C VAL A 259 1.56 5.79 13.82
N ALA A 260 0.39 6.37 14.11
CA ALA A 260 -0.48 5.88 15.18
C ALA A 260 -1.91 5.58 14.70
N TRP A 261 -2.49 4.51 15.24
CA TRP A 261 -3.84 4.02 14.92
C TRP A 261 -4.86 4.48 15.98
N THR A 262 -6.12 4.47 15.59
CA THR A 262 -7.27 4.60 16.51
C THR A 262 -8.10 3.32 16.49
N THR A 263 -8.91 3.09 17.53
CA THR A 263 -9.68 1.84 17.67
C THR A 263 -10.57 1.51 16.47
N ASN A 264 -11.09 2.54 15.79
CA ASN A 264 -12.10 2.39 14.73
C ASN A 264 -11.52 2.51 13.31
N CYS A 265 -10.21 2.30 13.14
CA CYS A 265 -9.59 2.36 11.82
C CYS A 265 -8.51 1.30 11.67
N ASN A 266 -8.58 0.52 10.60
CA ASN A 266 -7.54 -0.49 10.30
C ASN A 266 -6.19 0.13 9.88
N CYS A 267 -6.14 1.45 9.73
CA CYS A 267 -4.95 2.22 9.35
C CYS A 267 -4.63 3.34 10.35
N PRO A 268 -3.41 3.90 10.26
CA PRO A 268 -3.03 5.06 11.05
C PRO A 268 -3.93 6.25 10.72
N THR A 269 -4.19 7.07 11.73
CA THR A 269 -4.90 8.34 11.59
C THR A 269 -3.96 9.54 11.74
N THR A 270 -2.76 9.32 12.29
CA THR A 270 -1.74 10.35 12.54
C THR A 270 -0.32 9.81 12.35
N GLY A 271 0.66 10.71 12.43
CA GLY A 271 2.08 10.42 12.22
C GLY A 271 2.51 10.55 10.76
N SER A 272 3.80 10.37 10.50
CA SER A 272 4.38 10.65 9.19
C SER A 272 5.38 9.60 8.73
N TRP A 273 5.69 9.65 7.45
CA TRP A 273 6.83 8.99 6.83
C TRP A 273 7.66 10.07 6.13
N THR A 274 8.98 10.01 6.25
CA THR A 274 9.89 10.92 5.55
C THR A 274 11.04 10.14 4.93
N GLY A 275 11.55 10.62 3.80
CA GLY A 275 12.55 9.88 3.06
C GLY A 275 13.16 10.64 1.91
N THR A 276 14.08 9.97 1.22
CA THR A 276 14.71 10.45 0.00
C THR A 276 14.78 9.31 -1.01
N CYS A 277 14.57 9.64 -2.28
CA CYS A 277 14.68 8.71 -3.39
C CYS A 277 16.09 8.70 -3.98
N SER A 278 16.48 7.63 -4.67
CA SER A 278 17.81 7.44 -5.25
C SER A 278 18.18 8.49 -6.30
N ASN A 279 17.19 9.22 -6.82
CA ASN A 279 17.36 10.37 -7.71
C ASN A 279 17.49 11.72 -6.97
N GLY A 280 17.62 11.71 -5.63
CA GLY A 280 17.77 12.91 -4.80
C GLY A 280 16.45 13.63 -4.45
N VAL A 281 15.31 13.11 -4.88
CA VAL A 281 14.00 13.71 -4.59
C VAL A 281 13.55 13.35 -3.17
N ASN A 282 13.20 14.35 -2.36
CA ASN A 282 12.64 14.13 -1.03
C ASN A 282 11.20 13.62 -1.12
N THR A 283 10.78 12.80 -0.18
CA THR A 283 9.43 12.27 -0.09
C THR A 283 8.91 12.33 1.34
N SER A 284 7.61 12.61 1.50
CA SER A 284 6.95 12.55 2.79
C SER A 284 5.48 12.17 2.68
N LEU A 285 4.98 11.40 3.65
CA LEU A 285 3.56 11.10 3.81
C LEU A 285 3.11 11.55 5.20
N GLN A 286 2.04 12.33 5.29
CA GLN A 286 1.40 12.71 6.55
C GLN A 286 0.01 12.08 6.62
N HIS A 287 -0.22 11.20 7.60
CA HIS A 287 -1.56 10.66 7.85
C HIS A 287 -2.46 11.77 8.40
N THR A 288 -3.64 11.94 7.80
CA THR A 288 -4.63 12.98 8.15
C THR A 288 -5.97 12.39 8.60
N GLY A 289 -6.18 11.09 8.42
CA GLY A 289 -7.38 10.39 8.86
C GLY A 289 -7.35 8.93 8.45
N CYS A 290 -8.45 8.21 8.69
CA CYS A 290 -8.51 6.78 8.39
C CYS A 290 -8.34 6.52 6.87
N GLY A 291 -7.17 6.06 6.47
CA GLY A 291 -6.81 5.87 5.07
C GLY A 291 -6.67 7.14 4.25
N ALA A 292 -6.66 8.31 4.89
CA ALA A 292 -6.42 9.59 4.24
C ALA A 292 -5.03 10.09 4.64
N ALA A 293 -4.27 10.55 3.65
CA ALA A 293 -2.97 11.14 3.88
C ALA A 293 -2.67 12.25 2.86
N VAL A 294 -1.69 13.08 3.17
CA VAL A 294 -1.08 14.03 2.25
C VAL A 294 0.28 13.47 1.88
N PHE A 295 0.53 13.25 0.58
CA PHE A 295 1.81 12.74 0.08
C PHE A 295 2.54 13.79 -0.74
N THR A 296 3.82 13.96 -0.48
CA THR A 296 4.72 14.88 -1.17
C THR A 296 5.86 14.09 -1.80
N LEU A 297 6.13 14.36 -3.08
CA LEU A 297 7.29 13.86 -3.82
C LEU A 297 7.96 15.04 -4.53
N GLY A 298 9.12 15.46 -4.04
CA GLY A 298 9.78 16.68 -4.48
C GLY A 298 8.96 17.91 -4.13
N SER A 299 8.54 18.67 -5.14
CA SER A 299 7.68 19.85 -4.99
C SER A 299 6.19 19.55 -5.14
N THR A 300 5.83 18.34 -5.53
CA THR A 300 4.44 17.96 -5.82
C THR A 300 3.80 17.38 -4.57
N THR A 301 2.63 17.88 -4.19
CA THR A 301 1.86 17.41 -3.03
C THR A 301 0.45 17.06 -3.48
N VAL A 302 -0.03 15.90 -3.06
CA VAL A 302 -1.36 15.37 -3.40
C VAL A 302 -2.03 14.77 -2.16
N ASP A 303 -3.35 14.89 -2.08
CA ASP A 303 -4.15 14.11 -1.15
C ASP A 303 -4.27 12.68 -1.68
N VAL A 304 -3.94 11.69 -0.85
CA VAL A 304 -3.99 10.27 -1.20
C VAL A 304 -4.99 9.53 -0.33
N SER A 305 -5.70 8.58 -0.94
CA SER A 305 -6.47 7.56 -0.23
C SER A 305 -5.72 6.24 -0.32
N LEU A 306 -5.39 5.64 0.80
CA LEU A 306 -4.66 4.38 0.87
C LEU A 306 -5.62 3.20 0.67
N ASP A 307 -5.40 2.37 -0.35
CA ASP A 307 -6.37 1.41 -0.88
C ASP A 307 -6.84 0.37 0.13
N ARG A 308 -5.99 0.02 1.10
CA ARG A 308 -6.27 -1.01 2.11
C ARG A 308 -6.86 -0.46 3.39
N CYS A 309 -7.09 0.85 3.45
CA CYS A 309 -7.50 1.55 4.65
C CYS A 309 -8.98 1.91 4.65
N GLY A 310 -9.67 1.55 5.73
CA GLY A 310 -11.09 1.80 5.94
C GLY A 310 -11.47 1.81 7.42
N LEU A 311 -12.64 2.39 7.69
CA LEU A 311 -13.27 2.39 9.01
C LEU A 311 -13.81 1.01 9.36
#